data_AF-M7C5L6-F1
#
_entry.id   AF-M7C5L6-F1
#
_cell.length_a   1.000
_cell.length_b   1.000
_cell.length_c   1.000
_cell.angle_alpha   90.00
_cell.angle_beta   90.00
_cell.angle_gamma   90.00
#
_symmetry.space_group_name_H-M   'P 1'
#
loop_
_entity.id
_entity.type
_entity.pdbx_description
1 polymer ?
#
loop_
_entity_poly.entity_id
_entity_poly.type
_entity_poly.pdbx_seq_one_letter_code
_entity_poly.pdbx_strand_id
1 'polypeptide(L)'
;MLILSRSSKLRLLEGTLRRHLPETLPVLGAVMTINHRNPAGYEVLVDSWPEFKAVLTRPYRDVPPLSHCAAPGGMGELGGLQDGVYEACRDISVAKGVQLEASRYFTYLHLDPSSMPEIRLDPAVRLSSLDISHTDLLKETWVFGGNDRSRRYLTSLIRYFPSICLMDAAHHPGSLGNSSLPQ
;
A
#
# COMPACT_ATOMS: atom_id res chain seq x y z
N MET A 1 17.92 -9.91 -12.94
CA MET A 1 16.96 -9.49 -11.90
C MET A 1 17.13 -10.38 -10.68
N LEU A 2 17.41 -9.79 -9.52
CA LEU A 2 17.81 -10.45 -8.27
C LEU A 2 16.78 -10.18 -7.18
N ILE A 3 16.45 -11.19 -6.36
CA ILE A 3 15.56 -11.04 -5.21
C ILE A 3 16.35 -10.57 -3.99
N LEU A 4 15.92 -9.47 -3.37
CA LEU A 4 16.48 -8.95 -2.14
C LEU A 4 15.72 -9.50 -0.92
N SER A 5 16.21 -10.61 -0.37
CA SER A 5 15.60 -11.27 0.79
C SER A 5 16.26 -10.96 2.15
N ARG A 6 17.51 -10.48 2.17
CA ARG A 6 18.23 -10.18 3.42
C ARG A 6 17.79 -8.84 4.00
N SER A 7 17.39 -8.82 5.28
CA SER A 7 16.96 -7.61 5.98
C SER A 7 18.00 -6.49 5.97
N SER A 8 19.29 -6.80 6.00
CA SER A 8 20.35 -5.79 5.89
C SER A 8 20.40 -5.11 4.53
N LYS A 9 20.17 -5.86 3.44
CA LYS A 9 20.10 -5.29 2.08
C LYS A 9 18.82 -4.48 1.88
N LEU A 10 17.69 -4.95 2.41
CA LEU A 10 16.43 -4.20 2.37
C LEU A 10 16.52 -2.86 3.12
N ARG A 11 17.16 -2.85 4.30
CA ARG A 11 17.45 -1.59 5.02
C ARG A 11 18.37 -0.65 4.24
N LEU A 12 19.39 -1.18 3.57
CA LEU A 12 20.27 -0.35 2.74
C LEU A 12 19.53 0.21 1.53
N LEU A 13 18.69 -0.61 0.88
CA LEU A 13 17.83 -0.17 -0.21
C LEU A 13 16.90 0.96 0.25
N GLU A 14 16.19 0.77 1.37
CA GLU A 14 15.32 1.81 1.95
C GLU A 14 16.08 3.12 2.19
N GLY A 15 17.28 3.05 2.80
CA GLY A 15 18.12 4.22 3.03
C GLY A 15 18.59 4.90 1.75
N THR A 16 18.86 4.13 0.68
CA THR A 16 19.19 4.69 -0.63
C THR A 16 17.98 5.35 -1.29
N LEU A 17 16.80 4.73 -1.25
CA LEU A 17 15.57 5.32 -1.79
C LEU A 17 15.24 6.63 -1.06
N ARG A 18 15.28 6.67 0.28
CA ARG A 18 15.03 7.89 1.07
C ARG A 18 15.91 9.10 0.67
N ARG A 19 17.15 8.86 0.20
CA ARG A 19 18.08 9.91 -0.23
C ARG A 19 17.76 10.48 -1.62
N HIS A 20 16.94 9.79 -2.41
CA HIS A 20 16.52 10.19 -3.75
C HIS A 20 15.00 10.47 -3.76
N LEU A 21 14.52 11.10 -2.69
CA LEU A 21 13.19 11.69 -2.68
C LEU A 21 13.25 13.04 -3.40
N PRO A 22 12.20 13.41 -4.16
CA PRO A 22 10.89 12.76 -4.23
C PRO A 22 10.75 11.61 -5.25
N GLU A 23 11.72 11.37 -6.13
CA GLU A 23 11.58 10.49 -7.31
C GLU A 23 11.31 9.03 -6.94
N THR A 24 11.86 8.56 -5.83
CA THR A 24 11.69 7.17 -5.37
C THR A 24 10.44 6.96 -4.52
N LEU A 25 9.63 8.00 -4.31
CA LEU A 25 8.47 7.94 -3.42
C LEU A 25 7.51 6.75 -3.71
N PRO A 26 7.16 6.46 -4.97
CA PRO A 26 6.23 5.37 -5.29
C PRO A 26 6.71 3.99 -4.82
N VAL A 27 8.02 3.73 -4.88
CA VAL A 27 8.60 2.42 -4.52
C VAL A 27 9.03 2.38 -3.05
N LEU A 28 9.35 3.53 -2.44
CA LEU A 28 9.78 3.62 -1.05
C LEU A 28 8.69 3.08 -0.09
N GLY A 29 7.42 3.41 -0.32
CA GLY A 29 6.30 2.92 0.50
C GLY A 29 6.22 1.39 0.56
N ALA A 30 6.36 0.73 -0.59
CA ALA A 30 6.35 -0.72 -0.70
C ALA A 30 7.56 -1.34 0.00
N VAL A 31 8.76 -0.81 -0.22
CA VAL A 31 9.99 -1.31 0.41
C VAL A 31 9.95 -1.14 1.94
N MET A 32 9.47 -0.01 2.45
CA MET A 32 9.28 0.20 3.90
C MET A 32 8.33 -0.84 4.50
N THR A 33 7.21 -1.13 3.82
CA THR A 33 6.24 -2.13 4.27
C THR A 33 6.81 -3.55 4.27
N ILE A 34 7.60 -3.91 3.26
CA ILE A 34 8.29 -5.21 3.18
C ILE A 34 9.37 -5.32 4.26
N ASN A 35 10.15 -4.26 4.48
CA ASN A 35 11.15 -4.21 5.54
C ASN A 35 10.48 -4.30 6.93
N HIS A 36 9.27 -3.75 7.06
CA HIS A 36 8.46 -3.79 8.26
C HIS A 36 7.51 -5.01 8.28
N ARG A 37 8.05 -6.19 8.60
CA ARG A 37 7.31 -7.46 8.82
C ARG A 37 6.56 -8.04 7.61
N ASN A 38 6.41 -7.31 6.50
CA ASN A 38 5.86 -7.79 5.23
C ASN A 38 4.51 -8.53 5.36
N PRO A 39 3.47 -7.91 5.94
CA PRO A 39 2.19 -8.59 6.19
C PRO A 39 1.48 -9.02 4.90
N ALA A 40 1.76 -8.36 3.77
CA ALA A 40 1.16 -8.66 2.48
C ALA A 40 1.86 -9.79 1.70
N GLY A 41 3.08 -10.20 2.12
CA GLY A 41 3.84 -11.27 1.48
C GLY A 41 4.39 -10.86 0.11
N TYR A 42 5.12 -9.76 0.04
CA TYR A 42 5.78 -9.28 -1.17
C TYR A 42 7.29 -9.50 -1.13
N GLU A 43 7.92 -9.54 -2.29
CA GLU A 43 9.36 -9.55 -2.45
C GLU A 43 9.84 -8.38 -3.31
N VAL A 44 11.05 -7.92 -3.01
CA VAL A 44 11.72 -6.86 -3.77
C VAL A 44 12.69 -7.47 -4.76
N LEU A 45 12.62 -7.01 -6.00
CA LEU A 45 13.51 -7.38 -7.08
C LEU A 45 14.29 -6.14 -7.53
N VAL A 46 15.56 -6.34 -7.83
CA VAL A 46 16.45 -5.32 -8.42
C VAL A 46 17.12 -5.84 -9.67
N ASP A 47 17.53 -4.96 -10.58
CA ASP A 47 18.30 -5.35 -11.76
C ASP A 47 19.72 -5.83 -11.40
N SER A 48 20.40 -5.10 -10.50
CA SER A 48 21.74 -5.40 -9.99
C SER A 48 21.88 -5.02 -8.50
N TRP A 49 23.00 -5.38 -7.86
CA TRP A 49 23.29 -5.02 -6.45
C TRP A 49 24.80 -4.98 -6.21
N PRO A 50 25.34 -4.01 -5.42
CA PRO A 50 24.63 -2.98 -4.64
C PRO A 50 24.17 -1.75 -5.42
N GLU A 51 24.74 -1.50 -6.59
CA GLU A 51 24.28 -0.47 -7.53
C GLU A 51 23.13 -1.04 -8.36
N PHE A 52 21.97 -0.37 -8.35
CA PHE A 52 20.77 -0.77 -9.06
C PHE A 52 20.18 0.42 -9.82
N LYS A 53 19.47 0.15 -10.92
CA LYS A 53 18.72 1.15 -11.69
C LYS A 53 17.22 0.95 -11.61
N ALA A 54 16.77 -0.28 -11.37
CA ALA A 54 15.36 -0.62 -11.30
C ALA A 54 15.03 -1.38 -10.02
N VAL A 55 13.91 -1.02 -9.39
CA VAL A 55 13.35 -1.70 -8.21
C VAL A 55 11.91 -2.06 -8.52
N LEU A 56 11.56 -3.33 -8.37
CA LEU A 56 10.20 -3.86 -8.56
C LEU A 56 9.77 -4.60 -7.30
N THR A 57 8.51 -4.45 -6.89
CA THR A 57 7.90 -5.28 -5.85
C THR A 57 6.85 -6.18 -6.46
N ARG A 58 6.78 -7.44 -6.05
CA ARG A 58 5.72 -8.37 -6.46
C ARG A 58 5.29 -9.28 -5.31
N PRO A 59 4.07 -9.84 -5.32
CA PRO A 59 3.68 -10.89 -4.39
C PRO A 59 4.62 -12.11 -4.51
N TYR A 60 4.83 -12.84 -3.41
CA TYR A 60 5.50 -14.15 -3.49
C TYR A 60 4.76 -15.07 -4.47
N ARG A 61 5.52 -15.87 -5.23
CA ARG A 61 4.96 -16.77 -6.28
C ARG A 61 3.87 -17.72 -5.76
N ASP A 62 3.93 -18.09 -4.49
CA ASP A 62 3.00 -19.06 -3.88
C ASP A 62 1.99 -18.40 -2.92
N VAL A 63 2.09 -17.09 -2.72
CA VAL A 63 1.11 -16.35 -1.95
C VAL A 63 0.17 -15.72 -2.97
N PRO A 64 -1.08 -16.19 -3.09
CA PRO A 64 -2.04 -15.51 -3.95
C PRO A 64 -2.03 -14.02 -3.60
N PRO A 65 -2.16 -13.06 -4.52
CA PRO A 65 -2.15 -11.67 -4.10
C PRO A 65 -3.30 -11.42 -3.11
N LEU A 66 -3.21 -10.39 -2.25
CA LEU A 66 -4.39 -9.96 -1.50
C LEU A 66 -5.57 -9.66 -2.45
N SER A 67 -5.27 -9.42 -3.74
CA SER A 67 -6.19 -9.33 -4.87
C SER A 67 -6.75 -10.67 -5.40
N HIS A 68 -6.60 -11.83 -4.76
CA HIS A 68 -7.64 -12.87 -4.91
C HIS A 68 -8.95 -12.50 -4.21
N CYS A 69 -8.97 -11.35 -3.55
CA CYS A 69 -10.18 -10.61 -3.24
C CYS A 69 -10.54 -9.55 -4.30
N ALA A 70 -9.73 -9.33 -5.35
CA ALA A 70 -10.14 -8.50 -6.47
C ALA A 70 -11.14 -9.27 -7.32
N ALA A 71 -12.05 -8.52 -7.92
CA ALA A 71 -13.17 -8.95 -8.74
C ALA A 71 -12.94 -10.24 -9.56
N PRO A 72 -14.00 -11.01 -9.88
CA PRO A 72 -13.89 -12.14 -10.78
C PRO A 72 -13.19 -11.69 -12.08
N GLY A 73 -11.97 -12.16 -12.31
CA GLY A 73 -11.14 -11.71 -13.45
C GLY A 73 -9.62 -11.70 -13.28
N GLY A 74 -9.07 -11.88 -12.07
CA GLY A 74 -7.61 -12.03 -11.90
C GLY A 74 -6.79 -10.75 -12.15
N MET A 75 -7.35 -9.59 -11.81
CA MET A 75 -6.71 -8.29 -11.98
C MET A 75 -5.51 -8.14 -11.01
N GLY A 76 -4.32 -7.90 -11.57
CA GLY A 76 -3.11 -7.57 -10.82
C GLY A 76 -2.85 -6.07 -10.85
N GLU A 77 -2.73 -5.43 -9.69
CA GLU A 77 -2.37 -4.01 -9.60
C GLU A 77 -0.85 -3.85 -9.60
N LEU A 78 -0.34 -3.01 -10.51
CA LEU A 78 1.05 -2.58 -10.55
C LEU A 78 1.13 -1.16 -9.99
N GLY A 79 1.67 -1.03 -8.77
CA GLY A 79 1.98 0.27 -8.17
C GLY A 79 3.36 0.76 -8.63
N GLY A 80 3.41 1.94 -9.24
CA GLY A 80 4.66 2.61 -9.64
C GLY A 80 4.55 3.21 -11.04
N LEU A 81 4.66 4.53 -11.13
CA LEU A 81 4.59 5.26 -12.38
C LEU A 81 5.86 6.11 -12.54
N GLN A 82 6.94 5.45 -12.94
CA GLN A 82 8.03 6.15 -13.62
C GLN A 82 7.62 6.41 -15.06
N ASP A 83 8.15 7.48 -15.67
CA ASP A 83 7.88 7.79 -17.08
C ASP A 83 8.19 6.58 -17.98
N GLY A 84 7.28 6.24 -18.88
CA GLY A 84 7.42 5.10 -19.80
C GLY A 84 6.88 3.76 -19.29
N VAL A 85 6.59 3.62 -17.99
CA VAL A 85 6.05 2.34 -17.44
C VAL A 85 4.65 2.06 -17.97
N TYR A 86 3.80 3.08 -18.08
CA TYR A 86 2.45 2.91 -18.64
C TYR A 86 2.48 2.48 -20.10
N GLU A 87 3.34 3.11 -20.91
CA GLU A 87 3.53 2.78 -22.32
C GLU A 87 4.00 1.33 -22.47
N ALA A 88 5.02 0.94 -21.69
CA ALA A 88 5.50 -0.44 -21.68
C ALA A 88 4.41 -1.44 -21.24
N CYS A 89 3.64 -1.11 -20.20
CA CYS A 89 2.53 -1.93 -19.73
C CYS A 89 1.43 -2.07 -20.79
N ARG A 90 1.10 -0.99 -21.49
CA ARG A 90 0.11 -0.98 -22.57
C ARG A 90 0.56 -1.83 -23.76
N ASP A 91 1.83 -1.72 -24.15
CA ASP A 91 2.35 -2.52 -25.27
C ASP A 91 2.36 -4.01 -24.93
N ILE A 92 2.72 -4.37 -23.69
CA ILE A 92 2.64 -5.74 -23.18
C ILE A 92 1.19 -6.23 -23.10
N SER A 93 0.25 -5.38 -22.66
CA SER A 93 -1.15 -5.78 -22.53
C SER A 93 -1.78 -6.06 -23.90
N VAL A 94 -1.48 -5.23 -24.91
CA VAL A 94 -1.86 -5.47 -26.31
C VAL A 94 -1.27 -6.78 -26.82
N ALA A 95 0.04 -6.99 -26.63
CA ALA A 95 0.72 -8.20 -27.09
C ALA A 95 0.18 -9.49 -26.44
N LYS A 96 -0.30 -9.39 -25.19
CA LYS A 96 -0.85 -10.54 -24.43
C LYS A 96 -2.37 -10.68 -24.53
N GLY A 97 -3.06 -9.76 -25.22
CA GLY A 97 -4.51 -9.74 -25.28
C GLY A 97 -5.18 -9.55 -23.91
N VAL A 98 -4.52 -8.84 -22.99
CA VAL A 98 -5.02 -8.57 -21.63
C VAL A 98 -5.54 -7.13 -21.57
N GLN A 99 -6.70 -6.95 -20.94
CA GLN A 99 -7.25 -5.62 -20.71
C GLN A 99 -6.41 -4.85 -19.68
N LEU A 100 -6.06 -3.60 -20.00
CA LEU A 100 -5.35 -2.70 -19.10
C LEU A 100 -6.23 -1.49 -18.77
N GLU A 101 -6.48 -1.28 -17.48
CA GLU A 101 -7.11 -0.06 -16.95
C GLU A 101 -6.06 0.72 -16.15
N ALA A 102 -5.99 2.03 -16.36
CA ALA A 102 -5.00 2.88 -15.70
C ALA A 102 -5.67 4.01 -14.94
N SER A 103 -5.44 4.03 -13.63
CA SER A 103 -5.89 5.09 -12.72
C SER A 103 -4.70 5.96 -12.34
N ARG A 104 -4.85 7.28 -12.47
CA ARG A 104 -3.82 8.24 -12.07
C ARG A 104 -4.07 8.68 -10.63
N TYR A 105 -3.06 8.51 -9.78
CA TYR A 105 -3.06 9.02 -8.41
C TYR A 105 -1.83 9.89 -8.20
N PHE A 106 -2.01 11.00 -7.49
CA PHE A 106 -0.92 11.87 -7.07
C PHE A 106 -0.75 11.73 -5.55
N THR A 107 0.42 11.27 -5.12
CA THR A 107 0.76 11.22 -3.69
C THR A 107 1.64 12.41 -3.39
N TYR A 108 1.09 13.37 -2.63
CA TYR A 108 1.86 14.49 -2.11
C TYR A 108 2.36 14.12 -0.72
N LEU A 109 3.68 14.19 -0.52
CA LEU A 109 4.27 14.03 0.80
C LEU A 109 4.63 15.41 1.32
N HIS A 110 3.94 15.81 2.37
CA HIS A 110 4.19 17.08 3.01
C HIS A 110 5.44 16.96 3.88
N LEU A 111 6.58 17.47 3.41
CA LEU A 111 7.89 17.30 4.06
C LEU A 111 8.00 18.02 5.40
N ASP A 112 7.21 19.07 5.60
CA ASP A 112 7.17 19.83 6.86
C ASP A 112 5.79 19.71 7.53
N PRO A 113 5.60 18.81 8.50
CA PRO A 113 4.32 18.67 9.19
C PRO A 113 3.78 19.98 9.78
N SER A 114 4.64 20.95 10.06
CA SER A 114 4.26 22.23 10.67
C SER A 114 3.57 23.20 9.72
N SER A 115 3.72 23.03 8.40
CA SER A 115 2.98 23.84 7.42
C SER A 115 1.73 23.14 6.87
N MET A 116 1.35 21.98 7.43
CA MET A 116 0.04 21.41 7.14
C MET A 116 -1.07 22.26 7.79
N PRO A 117 -2.19 22.49 7.08
CA PRO A 117 -3.32 23.20 7.67
C PRO A 117 -3.86 22.42 8.89
N GLU A 118 -4.17 23.13 9.96
CA GLU A 118 -4.79 22.52 11.14
C GLU A 118 -6.18 22.00 10.76
N ILE A 119 -6.37 20.68 10.80
CA ILE A 119 -7.65 20.05 10.51
C ILE A 119 -8.50 20.12 11.79
N ARG A 120 -9.53 20.98 11.79
CA ARG A 120 -10.53 21.04 12.86
C ARG A 120 -11.63 20.03 12.59
N LEU A 121 -11.68 19.00 13.43
CA LEU A 121 -12.77 18.02 13.42
C LEU A 121 -13.97 18.54 14.20
N ASP A 122 -15.16 18.03 13.85
CA ASP A 122 -16.34 18.23 14.68
C ASP A 122 -16.07 17.75 16.12
N PRO A 123 -16.43 18.51 17.18
CA PRO A 123 -16.18 18.11 18.57
C PRO A 123 -16.80 16.75 18.97
N ALA A 124 -17.82 16.29 18.26
CA ALA A 124 -18.43 14.98 18.45
C ALA A 124 -17.59 13.83 17.86
N VAL A 125 -16.62 14.14 16.99
CA VAL A 125 -15.71 13.17 16.37
C VAL A 125 -14.37 13.23 17.06
N ARG A 126 -13.88 12.07 17.52
CA ARG A 126 -12.59 11.95 18.21
C ARG A 126 -11.61 11.17 17.37
N LEU A 127 -10.36 11.63 17.31
CA LEU A 127 -9.26 10.82 16.81
C LEU A 127 -8.85 9.80 17.87
N SER A 128 -8.66 8.56 17.45
CA SER A 128 -8.14 7.47 18.29
C SER A 128 -7.24 6.55 17.46
N SER A 129 -6.57 5.59 18.10
CA SER A 129 -5.88 4.50 17.43
C SER A 129 -6.83 3.34 17.14
N LEU A 130 -6.58 2.60 16.06
CA LEU A 130 -7.25 1.31 15.87
C LEU A 130 -6.69 0.29 16.87
N ASP A 131 -7.58 -0.55 17.40
CA ASP A 131 -7.25 -1.71 18.20
C ASP A 131 -7.52 -3.01 17.43
N ILE A 132 -6.86 -4.09 17.82
CA ILE A 132 -7.03 -5.41 17.19
C ILE A 132 -8.49 -5.87 17.27
N SER A 133 -9.24 -5.50 18.32
CA SER A 133 -10.68 -5.80 18.43
C SER A 133 -11.52 -5.20 17.29
N HIS A 134 -11.05 -4.13 16.63
CA HIS A 134 -11.72 -3.53 15.48
C HIS A 134 -11.45 -4.28 14.16
N THR A 135 -10.61 -5.33 14.16
CA THR A 135 -10.25 -6.05 12.93
C THR A 135 -11.49 -6.63 12.24
N ASP A 136 -12.44 -7.19 13.00
CA ASP A 136 -13.61 -7.84 12.40
C ASP A 136 -14.52 -6.83 11.70
N LEU A 137 -14.71 -5.65 12.29
CA LEU A 137 -15.43 -4.54 11.66
C LEU A 137 -14.75 -4.13 10.34
N LEU A 138 -13.42 -3.88 10.36
CA LEU A 138 -12.68 -3.47 9.17
C LEU A 138 -12.73 -4.53 8.06
N LYS A 139 -12.62 -5.80 8.44
CA LYS A 139 -12.71 -6.96 7.54
C LYS A 139 -14.07 -7.04 6.86
N GLU A 140 -15.15 -6.68 7.55
CA GLU A 140 -16.52 -6.67 7.02
C GLU A 140 -16.81 -5.46 6.13
N THR A 141 -16.26 -4.29 6.48
CA THR A 141 -16.45 -3.06 5.68
C THR A 141 -15.56 -2.99 4.45
N TRP A 142 -14.46 -3.74 4.41
CA TRP A 142 -13.54 -3.72 3.29
C TRP A 142 -14.09 -4.56 2.12
N VAL A 143 -14.29 -3.94 0.96
CA VAL A 143 -14.82 -4.60 -0.26
C VAL A 143 -14.00 -5.81 -0.71
N PHE A 144 -12.71 -5.83 -0.39
CA PHE A 144 -11.78 -6.92 -0.67
C PHE A 144 -11.52 -7.80 0.59
N GLY A 145 -12.32 -7.64 1.63
CA GLY A 145 -12.20 -8.34 2.90
C GLY A 145 -12.93 -9.68 2.93
N GLY A 146 -13.54 -9.98 4.08
CA GLY A 146 -14.44 -11.13 4.23
C GLY A 146 -13.81 -12.51 4.38
N ASN A 147 -12.47 -12.64 4.45
CA ASN A 147 -11.81 -13.93 4.65
C ASN A 147 -10.70 -13.90 5.72
N ASP A 148 -10.29 -15.07 6.22
CA ASP A 148 -9.27 -15.20 7.28
C ASP A 148 -7.94 -14.54 6.93
N ARG A 149 -7.60 -14.50 5.64
CA ARG A 149 -6.38 -13.88 5.18
C ARG A 149 -6.46 -12.36 5.28
N SER A 150 -7.57 -11.76 4.87
CA SER A 150 -7.83 -10.32 5.04
C SER A 150 -7.84 -9.94 6.53
N ARG A 151 -8.40 -10.78 7.40
CA ARG A 151 -8.34 -10.60 8.86
C ARG A 151 -6.90 -10.60 9.38
N ARG A 152 -6.10 -11.62 9.04
CA ARG A 152 -4.67 -11.70 9.44
C ARG A 152 -3.86 -10.51 8.94
N TYR A 153 -4.14 -10.06 7.72
CA TYR A 153 -3.52 -8.89 7.13
C TYR A 153 -3.85 -7.61 7.94
N LEU A 154 -5.14 -7.33 8.15
CA LEU A 154 -5.60 -6.16 8.92
C LEU A 154 -5.09 -6.18 10.37
N THR A 155 -5.12 -7.33 11.04
CA THR A 155 -4.54 -7.48 12.39
C THR A 155 -3.05 -7.14 12.38
N SER A 156 -2.30 -7.57 11.37
CA SER A 156 -0.87 -7.27 11.27
C SER A 156 -0.62 -5.78 11.02
N LEU A 157 -1.45 -5.13 10.20
CA LEU A 157 -1.37 -3.69 9.98
C LEU A 157 -1.59 -2.92 11.29
N ILE A 158 -2.68 -3.20 12.01
CA ILE A 158 -3.00 -2.53 13.28
C ILE A 158 -1.89 -2.75 14.33
N ARG A 159 -1.31 -3.96 14.37
CA ARG A 159 -0.32 -4.32 15.37
C ARG A 159 1.05 -3.70 15.15
N TYR A 160 1.48 -3.56 13.89
CA TYR A 160 2.86 -3.20 13.57
C TYR A 160 2.99 -1.80 12.96
N PHE A 161 1.92 -1.22 12.44
CA PHE A 161 1.93 0.10 11.82
C PHE A 161 1.11 1.09 12.64
N PRO A 162 1.57 2.35 12.77
CA PRO A 162 0.77 3.39 13.38
C PRO A 162 -0.53 3.54 12.59
N SER A 163 -1.65 3.59 13.30
CA SER A 163 -2.97 3.71 12.71
C SER A 163 -3.79 4.74 13.48
N ILE A 164 -4.65 5.43 12.74
CA ILE A 164 -5.56 6.43 13.28
C ILE A 164 -6.97 6.13 12.76
N CYS A 165 -7.97 6.28 13.61
CA CYS A 165 -9.37 6.19 13.25
C CYS A 165 -10.15 7.38 13.84
N LEU A 166 -11.29 7.63 13.23
CA LEU A 166 -12.30 8.54 13.75
C LEU A 166 -13.28 7.70 14.56
N MET A 167 -13.62 8.18 15.75
CA MET A 167 -14.65 7.62 16.61
C MET A 167 -15.80 8.59 16.73
N ASP A 168 -17.02 8.04 16.75
CA ASP A 168 -18.21 8.80 17.09
C ASP A 168 -18.32 9.02 18.62
N ALA A 169 -19.37 9.73 19.04
CA ALA A 169 -19.65 9.97 20.46
C ALA A 169 -19.93 8.69 21.27
N ALA A 170 -20.24 7.57 20.60
CA ALA A 170 -20.45 6.26 21.21
C ALA A 170 -19.16 5.41 21.28
N HIS A 171 -18.00 5.98 20.95
CA HIS A 171 -16.70 5.29 20.89
C HIS A 171 -16.64 4.16 19.85
N HIS A 172 -17.48 4.21 18.84
CA HIS A 172 -17.41 3.26 17.73
C HIS A 172 -16.52 3.81 16.62
N PRO A 173 -15.64 2.98 16.02
CA PRO A 173 -14.91 3.39 14.83
C PRO A 173 -15.92 3.75 13.74
N GLY A 174 -15.90 5.01 13.29
CA GLY A 174 -16.67 5.41 12.13
C GLY A 174 -16.30 4.50 10.97
N SER A 175 -17.31 3.94 10.30
CA SER A 175 -17.13 3.19 9.06
C SER A 175 -16.19 3.97 8.15
N LEU A 176 -15.02 3.39 7.81
CA LEU A 176 -14.16 3.86 6.72
C LEU A 176 -14.87 3.52 5.39
N GLY A 177 -16.08 4.03 5.21
CA GLY A 177 -16.84 3.99 3.98
C GLY A 177 -16.38 5.15 3.11
N ASN A 178 -16.06 4.84 1.86
CA ASN A 178 -15.69 5.79 0.81
C ASN A 178 -16.41 7.13 0.98
N SER A 179 -15.63 8.20 1.11
CA SER A 179 -16.11 9.54 0.83
C SER A 179 -16.48 9.59 -0.65
N SER A 180 -17.69 9.15 -0.98
CA SER A 180 -18.41 9.62 -2.15
C SER A 180 -18.54 11.12 -1.97
N LEU A 181 -17.68 11.86 -2.66
CA LEU A 181 -17.86 13.30 -2.86
C LEU A 181 -19.32 13.52 -3.32
N PRO A 182 -20.10 14.39 -2.67
CA PRO A 182 -21.40 14.75 -3.18
C PRO A 182 -21.23 15.49 -4.52
N GLN A 183 -22.07 15.12 -5.49
CA GLN A 183 -22.34 15.94 -6.68
C GLN A 183 -23.04 17.24 -6.26
#